data_AF-A0A5U8SXF5-F1
#
_entry.id   AF-A0A5U8SXF5-F1
#
_cell.length_a   1.000
_cell.length_b   1.000
_cell.length_c   1.000
_cell.angle_alpha   90.00
_cell.angle_beta   90.00
_cell.angle_gamma   90.00
#
_symmetry.space_group_name_H-M   'P 1'
#
loop_
_entity.id
_entity.type
_entity.pdbx_description
1 polymer ?
#
loop_
_entity_poly.entity_id
_entity_poly.type
_entity_poly.pdbx_seq_one_letter_code
_entity_poly.pdbx_strand_id
1 'polypeptide(L)' 'MYLFESLNHIVKDYLPKEQIDLLKQAYIVARDAHEGQTRSSGEPYITHPVAVACILAEMRLDLETLMA' A
#
# COMPACT_ATOMS: atom_id res chain seq x y z
N MET A 1 -6.60 -7.99 -5.39
CA MET A 1 -5.47 -8.07 -4.45
C MET A 1 -4.11 -7.86 -5.12
N TYR A 2 -3.98 -8.00 -6.44
CA TYR A 2 -2.70 -7.95 -7.15
C TYR A 2 -1.83 -6.71 -6.85
N LEU A 3 -2.43 -5.53 -6.64
CA LEU A 3 -1.68 -4.30 -6.32
C LEU A 3 -1.01 -4.32 -4.95
N PHE A 4 -1.55 -5.05 -3.98
CA PHE A 4 -0.95 -5.13 -2.63
C PHE A 4 0.26 -6.07 -2.58
N GLU A 5 0.39 -7.00 -3.53
CA GLU A 5 1.41 -8.05 -3.44
C GLU A 5 2.84 -7.51 -3.50
N SER A 6 3.10 -6.46 -4.29
CA SER A 6 4.41 -5.81 -4.34
C SER A 6 4.80 -5.22 -2.99
N LEU A 7 3.88 -4.51 -2.34
CA LEU A 7 4.10 -3.94 -1.02
C LEU A 7 4.30 -5.05 0.03
N ASN A 8 3.42 -6.07 0.00
CA ASN A 8 3.46 -7.24 0.88
C ASN A 8 4.81 -7.99 0.79
N HIS A 9 5.41 -8.07 -0.40
CA HIS A 9 6.71 -8.70 -0.59
C HIS A 9 7.82 -7.97 0.17
N ILE A 10 7.81 -6.64 0.15
CA ILE A 10 8.83 -5.81 0.81
C ILE A 10 8.64 -5.82 2.33
N VAL A 11 7.40 -5.61 2.81
CA VAL A 11 7.16 -5.45 4.25
C VAL A 11 7.28 -6.74 5.06
N LYS A 12 7.13 -7.91 4.41
CA LYS A 12 7.34 -9.22 5.05
C LYS A 12 8.76 -9.42 5.58
N ASP A 13 9.73 -8.69 5.05
CA ASP A 13 11.12 -8.81 5.45
C ASP A 13 11.43 -8.10 6.78
N TYR A 14 10.56 -7.21 7.25
CA TYR A 14 10.86 -6.39 8.43
C TYR A 14 9.68 -6.03 9.34
N LEU A 15 8.42 -6.19 8.90
CA LEU A 15 7.25 -6.00 9.76
C LEU A 15 6.75 -7.34 10.33
N PRO A 16 6.29 -7.37 11.60
CA PRO A 16 5.58 -8.52 12.15
C PRO A 16 4.23 -8.71 11.45
N LYS A 17 3.74 -9.95 11.48
CA LYS A 17 2.52 -10.35 10.76
C LYS A 17 1.30 -9.49 11.12
N GLU A 18 1.15 -9.14 12.39
CA GLU A 18 0.03 -8.34 12.89
C GLU A 18 0.03 -6.93 12.26
N GLN A 19 1.20 -6.34 12.02
CA GLN A 19 1.32 -5.06 11.34
C GLN A 19 1.04 -5.16 9.84
N ILE A 20 1.44 -6.26 9.20
CA ILE A 20 1.11 -6.54 7.80
C ILE A 20 -0.41 -6.67 7.62
N ASP A 21 -1.09 -7.33 8.57
CA ASP A 21 -2.55 -7.46 8.55
C ASP A 21 -3.24 -6.09 8.68
N LEU A 22 -2.73 -5.18 9.54
CA LEU A 22 -3.20 -3.79 9.63
C LEU A 22 -2.96 -3.00 8.34
N LEU A 23 -1.75 -3.10 7.78
CA LEU A 23 -1.40 -2.44 6.51
C LEU A 23 -2.31 -2.89 5.37
N LYS A 24 -2.68 -4.18 5.34
CA LYS A 24 -3.62 -4.72 4.37
C LYS A 24 -5.03 -4.12 4.54
N GLN A 25 -5.48 -3.86 5.77
CA GLN A 25 -6.74 -3.15 6.00
C GLN A 25 -6.68 -1.71 5.50
N ALA A 26 -5.58 -1.00 5.77
CA ALA A 26 -5.36 0.35 5.24
C ALA A 26 -5.40 0.39 3.70
N TYR A 27 -4.76 -0.58 3.04
CA TYR A 27 -4.84 -0.75 1.59
C TYR A 27 -6.29 -0.94 1.10
N ILE A 28 -7.10 -1.75 1.79
CA ILE A 28 -8.51 -1.96 1.42
C ILE A 28 -9.29 -0.64 1.52
N VAL A 29 -9.10 0.10 2.62
CA VAL A 29 -9.74 1.41 2.82
C VAL A 29 -9.35 2.38 1.70
N ALA A 30 -8.06 2.49 1.38
CA ALA A 30 -7.58 3.36 0.32
C ALA A 30 -8.11 2.93 -1.06
N ARG A 31 -8.12 1.63 -1.36
CA ARG A 31 -8.65 1.09 -2.61
C ARG A 31 -10.12 1.45 -2.78
N ASP A 32 -10.93 1.25 -1.74
CA ASP A 32 -12.37 1.48 -1.78
C ASP A 32 -12.67 2.99 -1.88
N ALA A 33 -11.92 3.83 -1.16
CA ALA A 33 -12.03 5.28 -1.26
C ALA A 33 -11.68 5.81 -2.67
N HIS A 34 -10.78 5.12 -3.38
CA HIS A 34 -10.34 5.48 -4.73
C HIS A 34 -11.05 4.69 -5.85
N GLU A 35 -12.11 3.93 -5.54
CA GLU A 35 -12.86 3.20 -6.56
C GLU A 35 -13.46 4.15 -7.60
N GLY A 36 -13.34 3.80 -8.89
CA GLY A 36 -13.79 4.63 -10.01
C GLY A 36 -12.94 5.88 -10.30
N GLN A 37 -11.95 6.19 -9.46
CA GLN A 37 -11.03 7.31 -9.69
C GLN A 37 -9.87 6.88 -10.57
N THR A 38 -9.46 7.76 -11.48
CA THR A 38 -8.34 7.53 -12.40
C THR A 38 -7.33 8.66 -12.32
N ARG A 39 -6.06 8.34 -12.52
CA ARG A 39 -4.99 9.33 -12.72
C ARG A 39 -5.11 9.96 -14.12
N SER A 40 -4.37 11.04 -14.36
CA SER A 40 -4.22 11.62 -15.71
C SER A 40 -3.62 10.65 -16.73
N SER A 41 -2.90 9.62 -16.28
CA SER A 41 -2.40 8.51 -17.11
C SER A 41 -3.49 7.54 -17.57
N GLY A 42 -4.69 7.61 -16.98
CA GLY A 42 -5.79 6.65 -17.19
C GLY A 42 -5.74 5.43 -16.27
N GLU A 43 -4.69 5.26 -15.46
CA GLU A 43 -4.60 4.17 -14.49
C GLU A 43 -5.52 4.39 -13.28
N PRO A 44 -5.98 3.31 -12.62
CA PRO A 44 -6.71 3.42 -11.35
C PRO A 44 -5.94 4.22 -10.32
N TYR A 45 -6.58 5.16 -9.60
CA TYR A 45 -5.87 6.09 -8.73
C TYR A 45 -5.07 5.41 -7.61
N ILE A 46 -5.59 4.29 -7.09
CA ILE A 46 -4.95 3.47 -6.05
C ILE A 46 -3.53 2.99 -6.39
N THR A 47 -3.15 2.96 -7.68
CA THR A 47 -1.79 2.60 -8.07
C THR A 47 -0.74 3.56 -7.51
N HIS A 48 -1.08 4.84 -7.35
CA HIS A 48 -0.15 5.84 -6.85
C HIS A 48 0.14 5.72 -5.34
N PRO A 49 -0.86 5.69 -4.43
CA PRO A 49 -0.61 5.44 -3.00
C PRO A 49 0.18 4.15 -2.75
N VAL A 50 -0.12 3.07 -3.49
CA VAL A 50 0.63 1.81 -3.38
C VAL A 50 2.09 1.99 -3.78
N ALA A 51 2.37 2.70 -4.88
CA ALA A 51 3.75 2.95 -5.30
C ALA A 51 4.53 3.80 -4.28
N VAL A 52 3.87 4.79 -3.65
CA VAL A 52 4.47 5.58 -2.56
C VAL A 52 4.78 4.69 -1.36
N ALA A 53 3.84 3.85 -0.92
CA ALA A 53 4.05 2.93 0.19
C ALA A 53 5.20 1.95 -0.09
N CYS A 54 5.37 1.47 -1.32
CA CYS A 54 6.52 0.63 -1.69
C CYS A 54 7.86 1.37 -1.49
N ILE A 55 7.98 2.63 -1.91
CA ILE A 55 9.20 3.43 -1.73
C ILE A 55 9.52 3.61 -0.23
N LEU A 56 8.50 3.93 0.57
CA LEU A 56 8.64 4.08 2.02
C LEU A 56 9.01 2.74 2.70
N ALA A 57 8.49 1.63 2.18
CA ALA A 57 8.82 0.29 2.68
C ALA A 57 10.25 -0.13 2.33
N GLU A 58 10.77 0.24 1.15
CA GLU A 58 12.18 0.03 0.78
C GLU A 58 13.13 0.79 1.71
N MET A 59 12.69 1.94 2.23
CA MET A 59 13.40 2.71 3.26
C MET A 59 13.24 2.12 4.68
N ARG A 60 12.49 1.02 4.83
CA ARG A 60 12.14 0.36 6.10
C ARG A 60 11.48 1.30 7.13
N LEU A 61 10.60 2.18 6.65
CA LEU A 61 9.81 3.03 7.55
C LEU A 61 8.73 2.23 8.29
N ASP A 62 8.25 2.81 9.38
CA ASP A 62 7.28 2.24 10.31
C ASP A 62 5.87 2.09 9.70
N LEU A 63 5.05 1.25 10.33
CA LEU A 63 3.70 0.93 9.87
C LEU A 63 2.84 2.19 9.68
N GLU A 64 2.90 3.11 10.65
CA GLU A 64 2.12 4.33 10.65
C GLU A 64 2.43 5.19 9.42
N THR A 65 3.71 5.28 9.04
CA THR A 65 4.14 5.98 7.82
C THR A 65 3.65 5.28 6.55
N LEU A 66 3.60 3.95 6.52
CA LEU A 66 3.09 3.20 5.37
C LEU A 66 1.56 3.29 5.21
N MET A 67 0.83 3.56 6.29
CA MET A 67 -0.63 3.65 6.31
C MET A 67 -1.16 5.06 6.04
N ALA A 68 -0.32 6.09 6.18
CA ALA A 68 -0.66 7.50 6.01
C ALA A 68 -1.05 7.84 4.57
#